data_AF-A0AAQ4PFH0-F1
#
_entry.id   AF-A0AAQ4PFH0-F1
#
_cell.length_a   1.000
_cell.length_b   1.000
_cell.length_c   1.000
_cell.angle_alpha   90.00
_cell.angle_beta   90.00
_cell.angle_gamma   90.00
#
_symmetry.space_group_name_H-M   'P 1'
#
loop_
_entity.id
_entity.type
_entity.pdbx_description
1 polymer ?
#
loop_
_entity_poly.entity_id
_entity_poly.type
_entity_poly.pdbx_seq_one_letter_code
_entity_poly.pdbx_strand_id
1 'polypeptide(L)'
;MQREDQESSEVPTGPSAQQHQTHLDSIFMLLEENILTFVKNELKKIQKVMSSDYPECLEKDEEEQLDEEQRRSREAFVKISVHFLRRMKQEELAERLQ
;
A
#
# COMPACT_ATOMS: atom_id res chain seq x y z
N MET A 1 -17.39 19.96 51.47
CA MET A 1 -18.16 18.83 50.93
C MET A 1 -19.34 19.38 50.14
N GLN A 2 -19.30 19.29 48.82
CA GLN A 2 -20.49 19.00 48.00
C GLN A 2 -20.01 18.49 46.63
N ARG A 3 -20.66 17.43 46.17
CA ARG A 3 -20.33 16.58 45.02
C ARG A 3 -20.94 17.14 43.73
N GLU A 4 -20.51 16.50 42.63
CA GLU A 4 -21.21 16.32 41.35
C GLU A 4 -21.16 17.55 40.40
N ASP A 5 -20.76 17.45 39.13
CA ASP A 5 -21.06 16.35 38.21
C ASP A 5 -19.90 15.93 37.29
N GLN A 6 -19.93 14.63 37.06
CA GLN A 6 -19.27 13.81 36.07
C GLN A 6 -19.52 14.36 34.65
N GLU A 7 -18.51 14.95 34.00
CA GLU A 7 -18.48 14.99 32.53
C GLU A 7 -18.22 13.56 32.03
N SER A 8 -19.30 12.77 32.03
CA SER A 8 -19.38 11.61 31.16
C SER A 8 -19.33 12.17 29.74
N SER A 9 -18.15 12.12 29.13
CA SER A 9 -18.00 12.29 27.68
C SER A 9 -18.77 11.14 27.03
N GLU A 10 -20.08 11.31 26.87
CA GLU A 10 -20.91 10.45 26.04
C GLU A 10 -20.30 10.47 24.64
N VAL A 11 -19.64 9.36 24.30
CA VAL A 11 -19.37 9.00 22.91
C VAL A 11 -20.72 9.10 22.20
N PRO A 12 -20.83 9.87 21.10
CA PRO A 12 -22.10 10.03 20.42
C PRO A 12 -22.44 8.70 19.76
N THR A 13 -23.08 7.83 20.52
CA THR A 13 -23.48 6.48 20.10
C THR A 13 -24.85 6.60 19.44
N GLY A 14 -24.93 7.50 18.46
CA GLY A 14 -26.11 7.71 17.63
C GLY A 14 -26.05 6.81 16.39
N PRO A 15 -27.20 6.46 15.78
CA PRO A 15 -27.25 5.66 14.55
C PRO A 15 -26.38 6.24 13.41
N SER A 16 -26.28 7.57 13.35
CA SER A 16 -25.43 8.27 12.38
C SER A 16 -23.93 8.03 12.62
N ALA A 17 -23.45 8.08 13.85
CA ALA A 17 -22.04 7.82 14.16
C ALA A 17 -21.64 6.37 13.82
N GLN A 18 -22.53 5.41 14.10
CA GLN A 18 -22.32 4.00 13.74
C GLN A 18 -22.30 3.80 12.21
N GLN A 19 -23.18 4.47 11.46
CA GLN A 19 -23.17 4.44 9.99
C GLN A 19 -21.89 5.02 9.39
N HIS A 20 -21.41 6.15 9.92
CA HIS A 20 -20.14 6.75 9.47
C HIS A 20 -18.96 5.82 9.73
N GLN A 21 -18.93 5.14 10.89
CA GLN A 21 -17.90 4.16 11.20
C GLN A 21 -17.92 2.98 10.21
N THR A 22 -19.09 2.38 9.97
CA THR A 22 -19.23 1.28 9.00
C THR A 22 -18.83 1.68 7.58
N HIS A 23 -19.09 2.93 7.19
CA HIS A 23 -18.68 3.46 5.89
C HIS A 23 -17.15 3.59 5.79
N LEU A 24 -16.49 4.10 6.83
CA LEU A 24 -15.03 4.16 6.88
C LEU A 24 -14.41 2.76 6.85
N ASP A 25 -14.94 1.82 7.64
CA ASP A 25 -14.46 0.43 7.68
C ASP A 25 -14.55 -0.20 6.28
N SER A 26 -15.66 0.02 5.57
CA SER A 26 -15.86 -0.49 4.21
C SER A 26 -14.84 0.10 3.21
N ILE A 27 -14.53 1.40 3.34
CA ILE A 27 -13.50 2.06 2.51
C ILE A 27 -12.13 1.46 2.77
N PHE A 28 -11.73 1.31 4.05
CA PHE A 28 -10.42 0.76 4.40
C PHE A 28 -10.28 -0.70 4.00
N MET A 29 -11.35 -1.51 4.10
CA MET A 29 -11.36 -2.88 3.59
C MET A 29 -11.09 -2.93 2.09
N LEU A 30 -11.78 -2.10 1.29
CA LEU A 30 -11.58 -2.04 -0.15
C LEU A 30 -10.18 -1.51 -0.50
N LEU A 31 -9.70 -0.51 0.25
CA LEU A 31 -8.36 0.04 0.06
C LEU A 31 -7.28 -1.00 0.35
N GLU A 32 -7.42 -1.76 1.43
CA GLU A 32 -6.52 -2.86 1.79
C GLU A 32 -6.47 -3.91 0.67
N GLU A 33 -7.62 -4.35 0.17
CA GLU A 33 -7.69 -5.33 -0.93
C GLU A 33 -6.98 -4.82 -2.20
N ASN A 34 -7.21 -3.55 -2.56
CA ASN A 34 -6.56 -2.92 -3.71
C ASN A 34 -5.04 -2.81 -3.53
N ILE A 35 -4.58 -2.35 -2.36
CA ILE A 35 -3.14 -2.25 -2.07
C ILE A 35 -2.51 -3.64 -2.07
N LEU A 36 -3.12 -4.64 -1.43
CA LEU A 36 -2.59 -6.01 -1.41
C LEU A 36 -2.49 -6.60 -2.82
N THR A 37 -3.47 -6.34 -3.67
CA THR A 37 -3.46 -6.77 -5.06
C THR A 37 -2.34 -6.08 -5.85
N PHE A 38 -2.22 -4.76 -5.71
CA PHE A 38 -1.14 -3.98 -6.31
C PHE A 38 0.24 -4.49 -5.88
N VAL A 39 0.48 -4.61 -4.57
CA VAL A 39 1.73 -5.11 -4.00
C VAL A 39 2.07 -6.51 -4.53
N LYS A 40 1.10 -7.43 -4.55
CA LYS A 40 1.32 -8.79 -5.10
C LYS A 40 1.71 -8.76 -6.57
N ASN A 41 1.09 -7.90 -7.37
CA ASN A 41 1.38 -7.78 -8.80
C ASN A 41 2.76 -7.19 -9.03
N GLU A 42 3.10 -6.09 -8.36
CA GLU A 42 4.39 -5.42 -8.54
C GLU A 42 5.56 -6.28 -8.00
N LEU A 43 5.39 -7.01 -6.89
CA LEU A 43 6.41 -7.96 -6.42
C LEU A 43 6.69 -9.08 -7.45
N LYS A 44 5.66 -9.58 -8.13
CA LYS A 44 5.85 -10.58 -9.20
C LYS A 44 6.65 -10.00 -10.37
N LYS A 45 6.47 -8.73 -10.71
CA LYS A 45 7.26 -8.05 -11.76
C LYS A 45 8.72 -7.91 -11.35
N ILE A 46 8.97 -7.44 -10.13
CA ILE A 46 10.33 -7.37 -9.59
C ILE A 46 11.01 -8.74 -9.63
N GLN A 47 10.33 -9.80 -9.20
CA GLN A 47 10.90 -11.16 -9.27
C GLN A 47 11.24 -11.59 -10.70
N LYS A 48 10.41 -11.23 -11.68
CA LYS A 48 10.67 -11.51 -13.09
C LYS A 48 11.89 -10.76 -13.60
N VAL A 49 11.97 -9.45 -13.38
CA VAL A 49 13.13 -8.61 -13.77
C VAL A 49 14.42 -9.11 -13.13
N MET A 50 14.35 -9.59 -11.90
CA MET A 50 15.51 -10.13 -11.18
C MET A 50 15.94 -11.52 -11.68
N SER A 51 15.04 -12.25 -12.35
CA SER A 51 15.33 -13.51 -13.03
C SER A 51 15.97 -13.20 -14.38
N SER A 52 17.14 -13.79 -14.66
CA SER A 52 17.92 -13.54 -15.90
C SER A 52 17.20 -13.90 -17.21
N ASP A 53 16.00 -14.46 -17.13
CA ASP A 53 15.26 -15.04 -18.25
C ASP A 53 14.10 -14.15 -18.74
N TYR A 54 13.92 -12.94 -18.17
CA TYR A 54 12.82 -12.06 -18.56
C TYR A 54 13.20 -11.15 -19.74
N PRO A 55 12.45 -11.15 -20.85
CA PRO A 55 12.73 -10.28 -22.00
C PRO A 55 12.49 -8.81 -21.67
N GLU A 56 13.54 -7.98 -21.78
CA GLU A 56 13.47 -6.52 -21.58
C GLU A 56 12.43 -5.81 -22.46
N CYS A 57 12.05 -6.41 -23.59
CA CYS A 57 11.01 -5.90 -24.49
C CYS A 57 9.62 -5.89 -23.84
N LEU A 58 9.31 -6.90 -23.02
CA LEU A 58 7.99 -7.04 -22.41
C LEU A 58 7.77 -6.05 -21.26
N GLU A 59 8.83 -5.66 -20.54
CA GLU A 59 8.72 -4.62 -19.51
C GLU A 59 8.36 -3.26 -20.12
N LYS A 60 8.99 -2.89 -21.25
CA LYS A 60 8.73 -1.60 -21.92
C LYS A 60 7.30 -1.50 -22.41
N ASP A 61 6.79 -2.56 -23.03
CA ASP A 61 5.40 -2.61 -23.48
C ASP A 61 4.42 -2.45 -22.29
N GLU A 62 4.74 -3.02 -21.13
CA GLU A 62 3.93 -2.87 -19.91
C GLU A 62 4.06 -1.49 -19.25
N GLU A 63 5.19 -0.78 -19.41
CA GLU A 63 5.41 0.58 -18.89
C GLU A 63 4.79 1.67 -19.76
N GLU A 64 4.78 1.47 -21.09
CA GLU A 64 4.18 2.40 -22.04
C GLU A 64 2.64 2.43 -21.92
N GLN A 65 2.03 1.34 -21.47
CA GLN A 65 0.58 1.22 -21.26
C GLN A 65 0.08 1.86 -19.95
N LEU A 66 0.97 2.34 -19.08
CA LEU A 66 0.57 2.94 -17.80
C LEU A 66 0.28 4.42 -17.94
N ASP A 67 -0.74 4.87 -17.23
CA ASP A 67 -0.92 6.29 -16.96
C ASP A 67 0.16 6.83 -15.99
N GLU A 68 0.22 8.16 -15.89
CA GLU A 68 1.23 8.84 -15.07
C GLU A 68 1.09 8.54 -13.57
N GLU A 69 -0.12 8.35 -13.06
CA GLU A 69 -0.37 8.07 -11.65
C GLU A 69 0.10 6.66 -11.29
N GLN A 70 -0.17 5.69 -12.16
CA GLN A 70 0.27 4.32 -12.01
C GLN A 70 1.81 4.23 -12.11
N ARG A 71 2.43 4.97 -13.02
CA ARG A 71 3.90 5.07 -13.11
C ARG A 71 4.50 5.60 -11.80
N ARG A 72 3.96 6.71 -11.27
CA ARG A 72 4.40 7.27 -9.97
C ARG A 72 4.19 6.31 -8.81
N SER A 73 3.10 5.56 -8.82
CA SER A 73 2.81 4.53 -7.81
C SER A 73 3.84 3.40 -7.86
N ARG A 74 4.24 2.94 -9.05
CA ARG A 74 5.31 1.96 -9.23
C ARG A 74 6.65 2.47 -8.74
N GLU A 75 7.04 3.70 -9.11
CA GLU A 75 8.27 4.31 -8.62
C GLU A 75 8.31 4.42 -7.08
N ALA A 76 7.19 4.80 -6.46
CA ALA A 76 7.07 4.83 -5.00
C ALA A 76 7.19 3.42 -4.40
N PHE A 77 6.58 2.42 -5.04
CA PHE A 77 6.64 1.03 -4.60
C PHE A 77 8.06 0.46 -4.67
N VAL A 78 8.82 0.77 -5.72
CA VAL A 78 10.24 0.39 -5.83
C VAL A 78 11.05 0.96 -4.66
N LYS A 79 10.86 2.25 -4.34
CA LYS A 79 11.54 2.90 -3.20
C LYS A 79 11.20 2.23 -1.86
N ILE A 80 9.93 1.90 -1.64
CA ILE A 80 9.47 1.17 -0.45
C ILE A 80 10.10 -0.22 -0.40
N SER A 81 10.13 -0.93 -1.53
CA SER A 81 10.72 -2.27 -1.64
C SER A 81 12.21 -2.25 -1.31
N VAL A 82 12.97 -1.32 -1.88
CA VAL A 82 14.40 -1.10 -1.58
C VAL A 82 14.61 -0.82 -0.09
N HIS A 83 13.76 0.02 0.53
CA HIS A 83 13.83 0.27 1.97
C HIS A 83 13.67 -1.01 2.80
N PHE A 84 12.69 -1.86 2.46
CA PHE A 84 12.48 -3.13 3.16
C PHE A 84 13.63 -4.12 2.91
N LEU A 85 14.13 -4.23 1.68
CA LEU A 85 15.28 -5.10 1.36
C LEU A 85 16.51 -4.74 2.20
N ARG A 86 16.83 -3.44 2.32
CA ARG A 86 17.92 -2.96 3.19
C ARG A 86 17.68 -3.32 4.65
N ARG A 87 16.44 -3.16 5.17
CA ARG A 87 16.08 -3.59 6.54
C ARG A 87 16.21 -5.09 6.74
N MET A 88 15.99 -5.88 5.70
CA MET A 88 16.19 -7.34 5.66
C MET A 88 17.65 -7.75 5.43
N LYS A 89 18.59 -6.78 5.35
CA LYS A 89 20.01 -6.98 5.04
C LYS A 89 20.28 -7.61 3.66
N GLN A 90 19.38 -7.39 2.70
CA GLN A 90 19.48 -7.85 1.32
C GLN A 90 20.04 -6.73 0.43
N GLU A 91 21.29 -6.29 0.69
CA GLU A 91 21.85 -5.12 0.01
C GLU A 91 22.05 -5.34 -1.49
N GLU A 92 22.52 -6.53 -1.90
CA GLU A 92 22.71 -6.86 -3.32
C GLU A 92 21.39 -6.78 -4.12
N LEU A 93 20.29 -7.27 -3.54
CA LEU A 93 18.97 -7.16 -4.17
C LEU A 93 18.48 -5.72 -4.21
N ALA A 94 18.76 -4.94 -3.15
CA ALA A 94 18.40 -3.53 -3.09
C ALA A 94 19.18 -2.69 -4.13
N GLU A 95 20.47 -2.97 -4.33
CA GLU A 95 21.32 -2.31 -5.33
C GLU A 95 20.92 -2.65 -6.76
N ARG A 96 20.46 -3.87 -7.01
CA ARG A 96 19.98 -4.29 -8.34
C ARG A 96 18.62 -3.68 -8.71
N LEU A 97 17.80 -3.33 -7.73
CA LEU A 97 16.43 -2.86 -7.92
C LEU A 97 16.33 -1.32 -8.01
N GLN A 98 17.34 -0.58 -7.54
CA GLN A 98 17.31 0.88 -7.46
C GLN A 98 17.59 1.58 -8.80
#